data_AF-A0A2G6K7Z1-F1
#
_entry.id   AF-A0A2G6K7Z1-F1
#
_cell.length_a   1.000
_cell.length_b   1.000
_cell.length_c   1.000
_cell.angle_alpha   90.00
_cell.angle_beta   90.00
_cell.angle_gamma   90.00
#
_symmetry.space_group_name_H-M   'P 1'
#
loop_
_entity.id
_entity.type
_entity.pdbx_description
1 polymer ?
#
loop_
_entity_poly.entity_id
_entity_poly.type
_entity_poly.pdbx_seq_one_letter_code
_entity_poly.pdbx_strand_id
1 'polypeptide(L)' 'MSDNRIEELADRVEMLAADLDDLMFDRLSEAVADGSTTRPVADKRLTQARRALEKAHQILRTLADSPGE' A
#
# COMPACT_ATOMS: atom_id res chain seq x y z
N MET A 1 0.06 27.22 2.09
CA MET A 1 0.78 26.53 1.01
C MET A 1 0.98 25.12 1.50
N SER A 2 0.33 24.15 0.87
CA SER A 2 0.59 22.73 1.12
C SER A 2 2.08 22.45 0.90
N ASP A 3 2.67 21.61 1.73
CA ASP A 3 4.06 21.19 1.52
C ASP A 3 4.10 20.25 0.32
N ASN A 4 4.45 20.79 -0.86
CA ASN A 4 4.51 20.05 -2.12
C ASN A 4 5.35 18.76 -2.01
N ARG A 5 6.37 18.72 -1.14
CA ARG A 5 7.18 17.52 -0.93
C ARG A 5 6.44 16.43 -0.15
N ILE A 6 5.56 16.82 0.78
CA ILE A 6 4.71 15.87 1.51
C ILE A 6 3.63 15.31 0.59
N GLU A 7 3.06 16.14 -0.30
CA GLU A 7 2.11 15.69 -1.33
C GLU A 7 2.75 14.67 -2.27
N GLU A 8 3.93 14.96 -2.82
CA GLU A 8 4.68 14.02 -3.66
C GLU A 8 4.99 12.70 -2.93
N LEU A 9 5.26 12.75 -1.62
CA LEU A 9 5.48 11.54 -0.83
C LEU A 9 4.17 10.75 -0.62
N ALA A 10 3.04 11.44 -0.41
CA ALA A 10 1.73 10.81 -0.31
C ALA A 10 1.39 10.04 -1.59
N ASP A 11 1.56 10.68 -2.76
CA ASP A 11 1.31 10.06 -4.07
C ASP A 11 2.17 8.81 -4.29
N ARG A 12 3.44 8.86 -3.91
CA ARG A 12 4.35 7.71 -4.01
C ARG A 12 3.96 6.56 -3.08
N VAL A 13 3.47 6.86 -1.88
CA VAL A 13 2.99 5.84 -0.94
C VAL A 13 1.72 5.18 -1.46
N GLU A 14 0.82 5.95 -2.08
CA GLU A 14 -0.37 5.43 -2.74
C GLU A 14 -0.01 4.48 -3.90
N MET A 15 0.93 4.87 -4.76
CA MET A 15 1.42 4.04 -5.86
C MET A 15 2.03 2.72 -5.35
N LEU A 16 2.85 2.77 -4.30
CA LEU A 16 3.40 1.55 -3.68
C LEU A 16 2.33 0.65 -3.05
N ALA A 17 1.23 1.22 -2.56
CA ALA A 17 0.11 0.43 -2.04
C ALA A 17 -0.61 -0.30 -3.18
N ALA A 18 -0.79 0.36 -4.33
CA ALA A 18 -1.34 -0.26 -5.54
C ALA A 18 -0.42 -1.37 -6.08
N ASP A 19 0.89 -1.14 -6.15
CA ASP A 19 1.87 -2.16 -6.56
C ASP A 19 1.81 -3.41 -5.66
N LEU A 20 1.53 -3.24 -4.36
CA LEU A 20 1.33 -4.36 -3.45
C LEU A 20 0.02 -5.12 -3.72
N ASP A 21 -1.06 -4.43 -4.09
CA ASP A 21 -2.32 -5.09 -4.45
C ASP A 21 -2.14 -5.93 -5.72
N ASP A 22 -1.45 -5.41 -6.73
CA ASP A 22 -1.13 -6.14 -7.97
C ASP A 22 -0.26 -7.37 -7.66
N LEU A 23 0.80 -7.21 -6.86
CA LEU A 23 1.65 -8.32 -6.45
C LEU A 23 0.87 -9.41 -5.68
N MET A 24 -0.07 -9.00 -4.82
CA MET A 24 -0.92 -9.94 -4.08
C MET A 24 -1.88 -10.68 -5.01
N PHE A 25 -2.41 -10.00 -6.02
CA PHE A 25 -3.27 -10.61 -7.03
C PHE A 25 -2.51 -11.62 -7.89
N ASP A 26 -1.31 -11.27 -8.34
CA ASP A 26 -0.45 -12.18 -9.11
C ASP A 26 -0.14 -13.44 -8.32
N ARG A 27 0.23 -13.29 -7.05
CA ARG A 27 0.55 -14.44 -6.17
C ARG A 27 -0.65 -15.33 -5.90
N LEU A 28 -1.84 -14.74 -5.76
CA LEU A 28 -3.06 -15.52 -5.61
C LEU A 28 -3.37 -16.29 -6.89
N SER A 29 -3.19 -15.66 -8.05
CA SER A 29 -3.41 -16.28 -9.36
C SER A 29 -2.44 -17.43 -9.62
N GLU A 30 -1.16 -17.26 -9.30
CA GLU A 30 -0.13 -18.31 -9.35
C GLU A 30 -0.48 -19.49 -8.43
N ALA A 31 -0.87 -19.22 -7.17
CA ALA A 31 -1.24 -20.28 -6.24
C ALA A 31 -2.46 -21.10 -6.69
N VAL A 32 -3.44 -20.45 -7.32
CA VAL A 32 -4.60 -21.12 -7.92
C VAL A 32 -4.19 -21.97 -9.12
N ALA A 33 -3.31 -21.45 -9.99
CA ALA A 33 -2.80 -22.19 -11.15
C ALA A 33 -2.02 -23.44 -10.74
N ASP A 34 -1.28 -23.38 -9.63
CA ASP A 34 -0.54 -24.51 -9.06
C ASP A 34 -1.42 -25.49 -8.26
N GLY A 35 -2.74 -25.26 -8.21
CA GLY A 35 -3.69 -26.10 -7.48
C GLY A 35 -3.57 -26.01 -5.95
N SER A 36 -2.93 -24.96 -5.43
CA SER A 36 -2.87 -24.73 -3.99
C SER A 36 -4.25 -24.42 -3.42
N THR A 37 -4.65 -25.15 -2.39
CA THR A 37 -5.87 -24.89 -1.62
C THR A 37 -5.60 -24.00 -0.40
N THR A 38 -4.35 -23.58 -0.21
CA THR A 38 -3.93 -22.76 0.93
C THR A 38 -3.43 -21.41 0.48
N ARG A 39 -3.84 -20.38 1.22
CA ARG A 39 -3.39 -19.01 1.00
C ARG A 39 -1.89 -18.91 1.33
N PRO A 40 -1.05 -18.31 0.46
CA PRO A 40 0.38 -18.19 0.72
C PRO A 40 0.68 -17.52 2.07
N VAL A 41 1.68 -18.01 2.80
CA VAL A 41 2.09 -17.44 4.11
C VAL A 41 2.49 -15.97 3.98
N ALA A 42 2.99 -15.57 2.80
CA ALA A 42 3.35 -14.20 2.48
C ALA A 42 2.14 -13.25 2.45
N ASP A 43 0.94 -13.72 2.11
CA ASP A 43 -0.26 -12.86 1.95
C ASP A 43 -0.59 -12.07 3.20
N LYS A 44 -0.43 -12.69 4.38
CA LYS A 44 -0.69 -11.99 5.65
C LYS A 44 0.28 -10.83 5.83
N ARG A 45 1.56 -11.03 5.50
CA ARG A 45 2.60 -9.99 5.61
C ARG A 45 2.42 -8.91 4.54
N LEU A 46 2.05 -9.29 3.32
CA LEU A 46 1.74 -8.34 2.23
C LEU A 46 0.51 -7.48 2.58
N THR A 47 -0.54 -8.09 3.14
CA THR A 47 -1.72 -7.36 3.63
C THR A 47 -1.33 -6.36 4.72
N GLN A 48 -0.44 -6.75 5.64
CA GLN A 48 0.06 -5.86 6.69
C GLN A 48 0.87 -4.69 6.13
N ALA A 49 1.75 -4.96 5.17
CA ALA A 49 2.54 -3.94 4.49
C ALA A 49 1.64 -2.93 3.76
N ARG A 50 0.66 -3.41 3.00
CA ARG A 50 -0.32 -2.57 2.30
C ARG A 50 -1.09 -1.66 3.24
N ARG A 51 -1.61 -2.21 4.36
CA ARG A 51 -2.29 -1.41 5.39
C ARG A 51 -1.39 -0.37 6.04
N ALA A 52 -0.10 -0.68 6.21
CA ALA A 52 0.86 0.28 6.72
C ALA A 52 1.08 1.44 5.74
N LEU A 53 1.14 1.16 4.43
CA LEU A 53 1.21 2.19 3.39
C LEU A 53 -0.07 3.03 3.33
N GLU A 54 -1.26 2.42 3.36
CA GLU A 54 -2.53 3.16 3.43
C GLU A 54 -2.56 4.11 4.63
N LYS A 55 -2.13 3.64 5.80
CA LYS A 55 -2.06 4.48 7.01
C LYS A 55 -1.05 5.62 6.84
N ALA A 56 0.12 5.34 6.28
CA ALA A 56 1.12 6.37 6.01
C ALA A 56 0.61 7.42 5.02
N HIS A 57 -0.06 7.00 3.94
CA HIS A 57 -0.68 7.90 2.97
C HIS A 57 -1.67 8.86 3.64
N GLN A 58 -2.58 8.35 4.47
CA GLN A 58 -3.56 9.18 5.18
C GLN A 58 -2.91 10.21 6.11
N ILE A 59 -1.84 9.81 6.83
CA ILE A 59 -1.08 10.72 7.69
C ILE A 59 -0.42 11.82 6.84
N LEU A 60 0.19 11.46 5.71
CA LEU A 60 0.86 12.42 4.82
C LEU A 60 -0.12 13.41 4.20
N ARG A 61 -1.30 12.96 3.74
CA ARG A 61 -2.37 13.86 3.26
C ARG A 61 -2.82 14.83 4.33
N THR A 62 -3.05 14.34 5.55
CA THR A 62 -3.43 15.18 6.68
C THR A 62 -2.38 16.27 6.96
N LEU A 63 -1.09 15.93 6.89
CA LEU A 63 0.02 16.88 7.08
C LEU A 63 0.16 17.86 5.91
N ALA A 64 -0.14 17.45 4.68
CA ALA A 64 -0.15 18.34 3.52
C ALA A 64 -1.28 19.37 3.61
N ASP A 65 -2.47 18.93 4.06
CA ASP A 65 -3.69 19.76 4.15
C ASP A 65 -3.71 20.66 5.40
N SER A 66 -3.04 20.24 6.48
CA SER A 66 -2.94 20.99 7.73
C SER A 66 -1.53 21.59 7.88
N PRO A 67 -1.28 22.82 7.39
CA PRO A 67 -0.01 23.48 7.66
C PRO A 67 0.14 23.61 9.19
N GLY A 68 1.25 23.08 9.71
CA GLY A 68 1.46 22.83 11.14
C GLY A 68 0.93 23.93 12.07
N GLU A 69 0.25 23.50 13.14
CA GLU A 69 -0.03 24.32 14.32
C GLU A 69 1.24 24.93 14.91
#